data_AF-A0A1Q3WTA5-F1
#
_entry.id   AF-A0A1Q3WTA5-F1
#
_cell.length_a   1.000
_cell.length_b   1.000
_cell.length_c   1.000
_cell.angle_alpha   90.00
_cell.angle_beta   90.00
_cell.angle_gamma   90.00
#
_symmetry.space_group_name_H-M   'P 1'
#
loop_
_entity.id
_entity.type
_entity.pdbx_description
1 polymer ?
#
loop_
_entity_poly.entity_id
_entity_poly.type
_entity_poly.pdbx_seq_one_letter_code
_entity_poly.pdbx_strand_id
1 'polypeptide(L)'
;MQKSVSIFRSAVLVLLSTLLITGCMPSPYYQQTNAIPGNAWQNTYIPTYKFEITDTSASYKMSFLIRHTNAYPFSNIWIIVSIKQPGDSSFHKVRMEIPLAEQSGKWLGRGMGEICEQLMPIDYQMNAGGINNFLKKKGKYEMKIEQNMRLNPLPEVLQTGIRVERDK
;
A
#
# COMPACT_ATOMS: atom_id res chain seq x y z
N MET A 1 34.19 34.11 32.94
CA MET A 1 34.41 33.43 31.65
C MET A 1 33.81 32.01 31.58
N GLN A 2 33.90 31.17 32.62
CA GLN A 2 33.39 29.78 32.56
C GLN A 2 31.85 29.63 32.41
N LYS A 3 31.06 30.57 32.96
CA LYS A 3 29.58 30.49 32.90
C LYS A 3 29.01 30.66 31.48
N SER A 4 29.58 31.54 30.64
CA SER A 4 29.06 31.73 29.27
C SER A 4 29.38 30.54 28.35
N VAL A 5 30.49 29.84 28.57
CA VAL A 5 30.86 28.62 27.84
C VAL A 5 29.90 27.46 28.15
N SER A 6 29.45 27.35 29.41
CA SER A 6 28.44 26.35 29.82
C SER A 6 27.08 26.62 29.19
N ILE A 7 26.62 27.88 29.17
CA ILE A 7 25.35 28.28 28.56
C ILE A 7 25.37 28.03 27.06
N PHE A 8 26.49 28.30 26.39
CA PHE A 8 26.67 28.05 24.96
C PHE A 8 26.62 26.55 24.63
N ARG A 9 27.25 25.68 25.45
CA ARG A 9 27.20 24.22 25.30
C ARG A 9 25.79 23.65 25.50
N SER A 10 25.06 24.14 26.50
CA SER A 10 23.67 23.73 26.72
C SER A 10 22.74 24.18 25.59
N ALA A 11 22.95 25.38 25.03
CA ALA A 11 22.19 25.87 23.89
C ALA A 11 22.43 25.04 22.61
N VAL A 12 23.69 24.63 22.35
CA VAL A 12 24.03 23.75 21.23
C VAL A 12 23.41 22.36 21.38
N LEU A 13 23.39 21.79 22.60
CA LEU A 13 22.74 20.51 22.88
C LEU A 13 21.22 20.56 22.69
N VAL A 14 20.57 21.65 23.11
CA VAL A 14 19.12 21.86 22.90
C VAL A 14 18.83 22.03 21.40
N LEU A 15 19.62 22.82 20.68
CA LEU A 15 19.46 23.02 19.24
C LEU A 15 19.65 21.71 18.44
N LEU A 16 20.66 20.91 18.79
CA LEU A 16 20.90 19.60 18.18
C LEU A 16 19.77 18.60 18.48
N SER A 17 19.17 18.69 19.67
CA SER A 17 18.02 17.86 20.06
C SER A 17 16.74 18.25 19.29
N THR A 18 16.55 19.53 18.95
CA THR A 18 15.39 19.98 18.14
C THR A 18 15.49 19.62 16.66
N LEU A 19 16.69 19.36 16.13
CA LEU A 19 16.86 18.91 14.74
C LEU A 19 16.51 17.44 14.52
N LEU A 20 16.46 16.62 15.58
CA LEU A 20 16.16 15.18 15.50
C LEU A 20 14.67 14.85 15.42
N ILE A 21 13.77 15.82 15.59
CA ILE A 21 12.31 15.60 15.67
C ILE A 21 11.53 15.94 14.39
N THR A 22 12.19 16.26 13.27
CA THR A 22 11.50 16.64 12.01
C THR A 22 11.08 15.47 11.12
N GLY A 23 11.16 14.23 11.60
CA GLY A 23 10.80 13.02 10.86
C GLY A 23 9.31 12.69 10.81
N CYS A 24 8.44 13.64 10.40
CA CYS A 24 7.02 13.32 10.17
C CYS A 24 6.81 13.00 8.69
N MET A 25 6.65 11.72 8.36
CA MET A 25 6.21 11.33 7.01
C MET A 25 4.74 11.74 6.81
N PRO A 26 4.37 12.33 5.67
CA PRO A 26 2.97 12.65 5.41
C PRO A 26 2.13 11.38 5.47
N SER A 27 1.03 11.43 6.22
CA SER A 27 0.06 10.35 6.29
C SER A 27 -0.54 10.12 4.90
N PRO A 28 -0.76 8.87 4.46
CA PRO A 28 -1.48 8.61 3.24
C PRO A 28 -2.91 9.17 3.32
N TYR A 29 -3.48 9.48 2.16
CA TYR A 29 -4.88 9.95 2.07
C TYR A 29 -5.85 8.88 2.58
N TYR A 30 -5.57 7.61 2.25
CA TYR A 30 -6.28 6.46 2.76
C TYR A 30 -5.34 5.25 2.80
N GLN A 31 -5.41 4.45 3.86
CA GLN A 31 -4.79 3.13 3.90
C GLN A 31 -5.64 2.19 4.74
N GLN A 32 -5.90 1.00 4.21
CA GLN A 32 -6.54 -0.06 4.97
C GLN A 32 -5.93 -1.41 4.58
N THR A 33 -5.78 -2.27 5.57
CA THR A 33 -5.36 -3.66 5.40
C THR A 33 -6.37 -4.60 6.05
N ASN A 34 -6.44 -5.82 5.53
CA ASN A 34 -7.25 -6.92 6.03
C ASN A 34 -6.34 -8.12 6.28
N ALA A 35 -6.51 -8.75 7.45
CA ALA A 35 -5.83 -10.00 7.75
C ALA A 35 -6.43 -11.13 6.89
N ILE A 36 -5.56 -11.98 6.36
CA ILE A 36 -5.96 -13.18 5.64
C ILE A 36 -6.20 -14.30 6.65
N PRO A 37 -7.40 -14.91 6.70
CA PRO A 37 -7.69 -16.00 7.61
C PRO A 37 -6.73 -17.17 7.45
N GLY A 38 -6.14 -17.62 8.56
CA GLY A 38 -5.24 -18.78 8.60
C GLY A 38 -3.95 -18.62 7.78
N ASN A 39 -3.58 -17.38 7.42
CA ASN A 39 -2.42 -17.07 6.57
C ASN A 39 -2.47 -17.79 5.20
N ALA A 40 -3.67 -18.14 4.73
CA ALA A 40 -3.88 -18.90 3.51
C ALA A 40 -5.00 -18.25 2.70
N TRP A 41 -4.65 -17.49 1.66
CA TRP A 41 -5.59 -16.65 0.93
C TRP A 41 -6.45 -17.47 -0.03
N GLN A 42 -7.67 -17.76 0.42
CA GLN A 42 -8.70 -18.36 -0.42
C GLN A 42 -9.17 -17.37 -1.48
N ASN A 43 -9.37 -17.82 -2.72
CA ASN A 43 -9.95 -17.00 -3.78
C ASN A 43 -11.40 -16.56 -3.51
N THR A 44 -12.11 -17.26 -2.62
CA THR A 44 -13.46 -16.89 -2.15
C THR A 44 -13.42 -15.81 -1.07
N TYR A 45 -12.27 -15.58 -0.42
CA TYR A 45 -12.09 -14.48 0.52
C TYR A 45 -11.64 -13.22 -0.23
N ILE A 46 -12.58 -12.29 -0.39
CA ILE A 46 -12.39 -11.08 -1.21
C ILE A 46 -12.47 -9.84 -0.30
N PRO A 47 -11.33 -9.35 0.24
CA PRO A 47 -11.25 -8.09 0.95
C PRO A 47 -11.88 -6.94 0.17
N THR A 48 -12.71 -6.14 0.87
CA THR A 48 -13.39 -4.97 0.31
C THR A 48 -12.96 -3.72 1.06
N TYR A 49 -12.57 -2.70 0.32
CA TYR A 49 -12.07 -1.43 0.81
C TYR A 49 -12.99 -0.31 0.34
N LYS A 50 -13.37 0.59 1.24
CA LYS A 50 -14.29 1.69 0.95
C LYS A 50 -13.65 3.01 1.35
N PHE A 51 -13.45 3.89 0.39
CA PHE A 51 -12.84 5.20 0.60
C PHE A 51 -13.62 6.27 -0.15
N GLU A 52 -13.49 7.52 0.29
CA GLU A 52 -14.20 8.65 -0.30
C GLU A 52 -13.21 9.60 -0.96
N ILE A 53 -13.50 10.02 -2.19
CA ILE A 53 -12.76 11.08 -2.87
C ILE A 53 -13.54 12.38 -2.72
N THR A 54 -12.94 13.37 -2.07
CA THR A 54 -13.57 14.69 -1.83
C THR A 54 -13.10 15.78 -2.79
N ASP A 55 -11.89 15.65 -3.32
CA ASP A 55 -11.24 16.59 -4.24
C ASP A 55 -10.88 15.87 -5.54
N THR A 56 -11.60 16.17 -6.62
CA THR A 56 -11.38 15.58 -7.94
C THR A 56 -10.40 16.38 -8.81
N SER A 57 -9.87 17.50 -8.30
CA SER A 57 -8.84 18.29 -8.99
C SER A 57 -7.43 17.79 -8.68
N ALA A 58 -7.25 17.12 -7.54
CA ALA A 58 -6.01 16.45 -7.19
C ALA A 58 -5.80 15.16 -8.00
N SER A 59 -4.54 14.88 -8.31
CA SER A 59 -4.11 13.57 -8.80
C SER A 59 -3.91 12.61 -7.62
N TYR A 60 -4.16 11.34 -7.85
CA TYR A 60 -4.01 10.28 -6.86
C TYR A 60 -3.10 9.17 -7.37
N LYS A 61 -2.41 8.51 -6.44
CA LYS A 61 -1.65 7.28 -6.65
C LYS A 61 -2.27 6.17 -5.83
N MET A 62 -2.30 4.98 -6.39
CA MET A 62 -2.81 3.80 -5.69
C MET A 62 -1.77 2.70 -5.65
N SER A 63 -1.63 2.09 -4.48
CA SER A 63 -0.75 0.96 -4.26
C SER A 63 -1.49 -0.22 -3.65
N PHE A 64 -1.14 -1.41 -4.11
CA PHE A 64 -1.49 -2.67 -3.46
C PHE A 64 -0.49 -2.96 -2.33
N LEU A 65 -0.99 -3.32 -1.16
CA LEU A 65 -0.18 -3.74 -0.02
C LEU A 65 -0.36 -5.24 0.17
N ILE A 66 0.74 -5.97 0.30
CA ILE A 66 0.74 -7.38 0.69
C ILE A 66 1.78 -7.62 1.78
N ARG A 67 1.42 -8.42 2.77
CA ARG A 67 2.35 -9.02 3.73
C ARG A 67 2.32 -10.52 3.57
N HIS A 68 3.49 -11.11 3.40
CA HIS A 68 3.68 -12.55 3.29
C HIS A 68 4.92 -12.99 4.07
N THR A 69 5.08 -14.28 4.29
CA THR A 69 6.31 -14.82 4.89
C THR A 69 7.36 -15.15 3.82
N ASN A 70 8.61 -15.38 4.23
CA ASN A 70 9.67 -15.88 3.36
C ASN A 70 9.38 -17.28 2.80
N ALA A 71 8.44 -18.02 3.39
CA ALA A 71 8.02 -19.33 2.90
C ALA A 71 6.97 -19.23 1.76
N TYR A 72 6.57 -18.03 1.36
CA TYR A 72 5.69 -17.82 0.21
C TYR A 72 6.34 -18.41 -1.07
N PRO A 73 5.66 -19.32 -1.79
CA PRO A 73 6.33 -20.19 -2.76
C PRO A 73 6.51 -19.58 -4.17
N PHE A 74 6.12 -18.32 -4.39
CA PHE A 74 6.17 -17.69 -5.72
C PHE A 74 6.93 -16.35 -5.69
N SER A 75 7.54 -15.97 -6.81
CA SER A 75 8.18 -14.66 -6.97
C SER A 75 7.20 -13.54 -7.35
N ASN A 76 5.92 -13.88 -7.56
CA ASN A 76 4.87 -12.98 -8.00
C ASN A 76 3.50 -13.41 -7.46
N ILE A 77 2.50 -12.55 -7.62
CA ILE A 77 1.09 -12.86 -7.39
C ILE A 77 0.23 -12.23 -8.49
N TRP A 78 -0.71 -13.00 -9.01
CA TRP A 78 -1.76 -12.50 -9.88
C TRP A 78 -2.96 -12.12 -9.03
N ILE A 79 -3.48 -10.92 -9.24
CA ILE A 79 -4.67 -10.42 -8.56
C ILE A 79 -5.67 -9.89 -9.58
N ILE A 80 -6.94 -9.84 -9.18
CA ILE A 80 -7.95 -9.03 -9.86
C ILE A 80 -8.37 -7.91 -8.93
N VAL A 81 -8.22 -6.68 -9.41
CA VAL A 81 -8.72 -5.47 -8.75
C VAL A 81 -10.06 -5.13 -9.38
N SER A 82 -11.10 -5.08 -8.55
CA SER A 82 -12.43 -4.64 -8.97
C SER A 82 -12.71 -3.27 -8.34
N ILE A 83 -13.03 -2.25 -9.15
CA ILE A 83 -13.36 -0.90 -8.68
C ILE A 83 -14.76 -0.49 -9.11
N LYS A 84 -15.53 0.06 -8.17
CA LYS A 84 -16.86 0.63 -8.41
C LYS A 84 -16.84 2.11 -8.03
N GLN A 85 -17.16 2.95 -8.99
CA GLN A 85 -17.21 4.40 -8.82
C GLN A 85 -18.54 4.85 -8.20
N PRO A 86 -18.60 6.08 -7.64
CA PRO A 86 -19.86 6.70 -7.28
C PRO A 86 -20.86 6.72 -8.45
N GLY A 87 -22.05 6.17 -8.20
CA GLY A 87 -23.15 6.12 -9.17
C GLY A 87 -23.08 4.98 -10.19
N ASP A 88 -22.00 4.20 -10.24
CA ASP A 88 -21.93 3.03 -11.13
C ASP A 88 -22.78 1.88 -10.57
N SER A 89 -23.32 1.04 -11.45
CA SER A 89 -24.07 -0.17 -11.06
C SER A 89 -23.15 -1.39 -10.92
N SER A 90 -22.10 -1.49 -11.76
CA SER A 90 -21.17 -2.61 -11.87
C SER A 90 -19.74 -2.27 -11.42
N PHE A 91 -18.90 -3.30 -11.28
CA PHE A 91 -17.47 -3.14 -11.03
C PHE A 91 -16.69 -3.21 -12.34
N HIS A 92 -15.70 -2.32 -12.50
CA HIS A 92 -14.66 -2.44 -13.51
C HIS A 92 -13.56 -3.36 -12.96
N LYS A 93 -13.18 -4.39 -13.71
CA LYS A 93 -12.21 -5.38 -13.28
C LYS A 93 -10.92 -5.29 -14.09
N VAL A 94 -9.78 -5.32 -13.40
CA VAL A 94 -8.45 -5.36 -14.02
C VAL A 94 -7.67 -6.50 -13.40
N ARG A 95 -7.19 -7.42 -14.23
CA ARG A 95 -6.28 -8.48 -13.83
C ARG A 95 -4.86 -7.96 -13.97
N MET A 96 -4.03 -8.16 -12.96
CA MET A 96 -2.66 -7.70 -12.97
C MET A 96 -1.70 -8.62 -12.24
N GLU A 97 -0.44 -8.58 -12.67
CA GLU A 97 0.66 -9.30 -12.06
C GLU A 97 1.45 -8.37 -11.14
N ILE A 98 1.69 -8.82 -9.91
CA ILE A 98 2.49 -8.11 -8.93
C ILE A 98 3.77 -8.91 -8.72
N PRO A 99 4.93 -8.44 -9.19
CA PRO A 99 6.20 -9.06 -8.84
C PRO A 99 6.48 -8.83 -7.35
N LEU A 100 6.86 -9.88 -6.63
CA LEU A 100 7.21 -9.86 -5.20
C LEU A 100 8.70 -10.09 -4.95
N ALA A 101 9.41 -10.71 -5.89
CA ALA A 101 10.85 -10.94 -5.82
C ALA A 101 11.55 -10.58 -7.13
N GLU A 102 12.83 -10.27 -7.02
CA GLU A 102 13.77 -10.24 -8.14
C GLU A 102 14.01 -11.66 -8.70
N GLN A 103 14.63 -11.74 -9.89
CA GLN A 103 15.08 -13.03 -10.46
C GLN A 103 16.07 -13.77 -9.55
N SER A 104 16.79 -13.05 -8.69
CA SER A 104 17.70 -13.60 -7.67
C SER A 104 16.98 -14.32 -6.53
N GLY A 105 15.65 -14.18 -6.43
CA GLY A 105 14.85 -14.65 -5.29
C GLY A 105 14.75 -13.65 -4.13
N LYS A 106 15.46 -12.51 -4.22
CA LYS A 106 15.38 -11.46 -3.20
C LYS A 106 14.02 -10.78 -3.24
N TRP A 107 13.33 -10.71 -2.10
CA TRP A 107 12.06 -9.99 -1.98
C TRP A 107 12.21 -8.49 -2.26
N LEU A 108 11.24 -7.93 -3.00
CA LEU A 108 11.16 -6.51 -3.35
C LEU A 108 10.56 -5.67 -2.22
N GLY A 109 9.84 -6.30 -1.30
CA GLY A 109 9.31 -5.67 -0.10
C GLY A 109 10.37 -5.40 0.97
N ARG A 110 9.94 -4.73 2.03
CA ARG A 110 10.72 -4.49 3.25
C ARG A 110 10.24 -5.42 4.35
N GLY A 111 11.14 -5.85 5.23
CA GLY A 111 10.79 -6.83 6.25
C GLY A 111 11.86 -7.00 7.30
N MET A 112 11.49 -7.61 8.41
CA MET A 112 12.43 -8.06 9.44
C MET A 112 12.10 -9.50 9.81
N GLY A 113 13.12 -10.37 9.81
CA GLY A 113 12.94 -11.80 10.04
C GLY A 113 12.17 -12.47 8.89
N GLU A 114 11.12 -13.22 9.24
CA GLU A 114 10.37 -14.04 8.29
C GLU A 114 9.29 -13.31 7.51
N ILE A 115 9.00 -12.05 7.82
CA ILE A 115 7.87 -11.32 7.23
C ILE A 115 8.37 -10.27 6.24
N CYS A 116 7.80 -10.30 5.03
CA CYS A 116 7.98 -9.30 4.00
C CYS A 116 6.69 -8.50 3.81
N GLU A 117 6.78 -7.17 3.84
CA GLU A 117 5.74 -6.22 3.46
C GLU A 117 6.14 -5.52 2.16
N GLN A 118 5.28 -5.61 1.15
CA GLN A 118 5.46 -4.88 -0.09
C GLN A 118 4.29 -3.92 -0.32
N LEU A 119 4.65 -2.70 -0.72
CA LEU A 119 3.73 -1.69 -1.22
C LEU A 119 4.05 -1.45 -2.69
N MET A 120 3.21 -1.96 -3.58
CA MET A 120 3.40 -1.90 -5.03
C MET A 120 2.46 -0.87 -5.65
N PRO A 121 2.95 0.18 -6.31
CA PRO A 121 2.12 1.07 -7.13
C PRO A 121 1.43 0.27 -8.23
N ILE A 122 0.12 0.45 -8.39
CA ILE A 122 -0.69 -0.28 -9.39
C ILE A 122 -1.19 0.61 -10.53
N ASP A 123 -0.84 1.90 -10.52
CA ASP A 123 -1.32 2.90 -11.46
C ASP A 123 -0.99 2.57 -12.92
N TYR A 124 0.22 2.08 -13.20
CA TYR A 124 0.69 1.83 -14.57
C TYR A 124 0.04 0.60 -15.24
N GLN A 125 -0.55 -0.29 -14.44
CA GLN A 125 -1.24 -1.49 -14.95
C GLN A 125 -2.75 -1.25 -15.14
N MET A 126 -3.25 -0.09 -14.70
CA MET A 126 -4.61 0.35 -15.00
C MET A 126 -4.64 0.97 -16.41
N ASN A 127 -5.77 0.89 -17.13
CA ASN A 127 -5.97 1.40 -18.50
C ASN A 127 -5.35 2.78 -18.76
N ALA A 128 -5.11 3.13 -20.04
CA ALA A 128 -4.48 4.39 -20.48
C ALA A 128 -4.93 5.64 -19.70
N GLY A 129 -4.13 6.08 -18.71
CA GLY A 129 -4.42 7.17 -17.76
C GLY A 129 -4.51 6.74 -16.27
N GLY A 130 -4.20 5.48 -15.97
CA GLY A 130 -3.96 4.97 -14.61
C GLY A 130 -5.18 4.98 -13.69
N ILE A 131 -4.95 4.95 -12.37
CA ILE A 131 -6.05 5.01 -11.39
C ILE A 131 -6.86 6.31 -11.48
N ASN A 132 -6.23 7.40 -11.94
CA ASN A 132 -6.86 8.72 -12.06
C ASN A 132 -8.01 8.74 -13.06
N ASN A 133 -8.05 7.82 -14.03
CA ASN A 133 -9.23 7.63 -14.85
C ASN A 133 -10.44 7.12 -14.07
N PHE A 134 -10.21 6.36 -13.01
CA PHE A 134 -11.27 5.85 -12.17
C PHE A 134 -11.69 6.85 -11.08
N LEU A 135 -10.78 7.68 -10.58
CA LEU A 135 -11.02 8.60 -9.45
C LEU A 135 -11.51 10.00 -9.87
N LYS A 136 -12.32 10.09 -10.93
CA LYS A 136 -12.82 11.38 -11.48
C LYS A 136 -14.12 11.90 -10.84
N LYS A 137 -14.78 11.11 -10.00
CA LYS A 137 -16.08 11.46 -9.41
C LYS A 137 -15.91 11.69 -7.91
N LYS A 138 -16.55 12.74 -7.38
CA LYS A 138 -16.64 12.93 -5.94
C LYS A 138 -17.56 11.88 -5.33
N GLY A 139 -17.16 11.28 -4.21
CA GLY A 139 -18.00 10.36 -3.44
C GLY A 139 -17.30 9.06 -3.05
N LYS A 140 -18.11 8.07 -2.64
CA LYS A 140 -17.64 6.79 -2.12
C LYS A 140 -17.31 5.79 -3.23
N TYR A 141 -16.08 5.29 -3.18
CA TYR A 141 -15.58 4.21 -4.01
C TYR A 141 -15.57 2.91 -3.24
N GLU A 142 -15.82 1.81 -3.94
CA GLU A 142 -15.66 0.47 -3.41
C GLU A 142 -14.64 -0.29 -4.26
N MET A 143 -13.62 -0.82 -3.60
CA MET A 143 -12.58 -1.64 -4.23
C MET A 143 -12.57 -3.04 -3.63
N LYS A 144 -12.41 -4.05 -4.47
CA LYS A 144 -12.23 -5.44 -4.07
C LYS A 144 -10.96 -5.99 -4.66
N ILE A 145 -10.26 -6.80 -3.88
CA ILE A 145 -9.05 -7.49 -4.34
C ILE A 145 -9.24 -8.98 -4.12
N GLU A 146 -9.08 -9.74 -5.19
CA GLU A 146 -9.14 -11.21 -5.17
C GLU A 146 -7.83 -11.77 -5.72
N GLN A 147 -7.34 -12.85 -5.10
CA GLN A 147 -6.19 -13.58 -5.63
C GLN A 147 -6.63 -14.40 -6.86
N ASN A 148 -5.78 -14.40 -7.89
CA ASN A 148 -6.02 -15.07 -9.15
C ASN A 148 -4.86 -16.01 -9.52
N MET A 149 -4.37 -16.73 -8.52
CA MET A 149 -3.37 -17.79 -8.66
C MET A 149 -4.04 -19.14 -8.91
N ARG A 150 -3.28 -20.10 -9.45
CA ARG A 150 -3.75 -21.48 -9.62
C ARG A 150 -3.85 -22.24 -8.29
N LEU A 151 -2.95 -21.94 -7.35
CA LEU A 151 -2.93 -22.55 -6.02
C LEU A 151 -3.99 -21.89 -5.12
N ASN A 152 -4.85 -22.70 -4.51
CA ASN A 152 -5.92 -22.22 -3.64
C ASN A 152 -6.15 -23.21 -2.47
N PRO A 153 -6.05 -22.76 -1.21
CA PRO A 153 -5.67 -21.41 -0.78
C PRO A 153 -4.20 -21.10 -1.11
N LEU A 154 -3.90 -19.82 -1.32
CA LEU A 154 -2.53 -19.35 -1.52
C LEU A 154 -1.84 -19.20 -0.15
N PRO A 155 -0.88 -20.07 0.20
CA PRO A 155 -0.31 -20.11 1.55
C PRO A 155 0.60 -18.90 1.83
N GLU A 156 0.93 -18.71 3.09
CA GLU A 156 1.91 -17.73 3.58
C GLU A 156 1.56 -16.26 3.30
N VAL A 157 0.31 -15.95 2.95
CA VAL A 157 -0.16 -14.57 2.81
C VAL A 157 -0.83 -14.16 4.11
N LEU A 158 -0.26 -13.16 4.79
CA LEU A 158 -0.69 -12.71 6.11
C LEU A 158 -1.77 -11.62 6.01
N GLN A 159 -1.53 -10.62 5.16
CA GLN A 159 -2.41 -9.45 5.03
C GLN A 159 -2.38 -8.92 3.60
N THR A 160 -3.49 -8.32 3.19
CA THR A 160 -3.57 -7.55 1.95
C THR A 160 -4.20 -6.20 2.23
N GLY A 161 -4.01 -5.23 1.36
CA GLY A 161 -4.51 -3.88 1.58
C GLY A 161 -4.38 -2.99 0.38
N ILE A 162 -4.88 -1.78 0.55
CA ILE A 162 -4.68 -0.69 -0.41
C ILE A 162 -4.18 0.55 0.30
N ARG A 163 -3.41 1.34 -0.43
CA ARG A 163 -3.06 2.70 -0.07
C ARG A 163 -3.42 3.63 -1.21
N VAL A 164 -4.06 4.75 -0.88
CA VAL A 164 -4.31 5.87 -1.77
C VAL A 164 -3.55 7.07 -1.23
N GLU A 165 -2.78 7.72 -2.10
CA GLU A 165 -2.02 8.92 -1.80
C GLU A 165 -2.42 10.02 -2.78
N ARG A 166 -2.39 11.28 -2.35
CA ARG A 166 -2.47 12.40 -3.29
C ARG A 166 -1.10 12.57 -3.92
N ASP A 167 -1.06 12.71 -5.24
CA ASP A 167 0.16 13.12 -5.91
C ASP A 167 0.44 14.59 -5.56
N LYS A 168 1.71 14.92 -5.37
CA LYS A 168 2.13 16.26 -4.91
C LYS A 168 2.05 17.29 -6.02
#